data_AF-A0A4Y2TZE3-F1
#
_entry.id   AF-A0A4Y2TZE3-F1
#
_cell.length_a   1.000
_cell.length_b   1.000
_cell.length_c   1.000
_cell.angle_alpha   90.00
_cell.angle_beta   90.00
_cell.angle_gamma   90.00
#
_symmetry.space_group_name_H-M   'P 1'
#
loop_
_entity.id
_entity.type
_entity.pdbx_description
1 polymer ?
#
loop_
_entity_poly.entity_id
_entity_poly.type
_entity_poly.pdbx_seq_one_letter_code
_entity_poly.pdbx_strand_id
1 'polypeptide(L)'
;MKIVVSSPGKTILHGEHAVVYGKAAVAVSLSLKTTLTLASSENKVMLNLKDLGLQKEWDISVLKNYSFPDSDGDITHSNDEIIETITELFCLNELKSESEKLAFVAFLYLWIYISKCYNNG
;
A
#
# COMPACT_ATOMS: atom_id res chain seq x y z
N MET A 1 -13.25 -4.05 -16.68
CA MET A 1 -14.03 -3.86 -15.43
C MET A 1 -13.50 -2.63 -14.70
N LYS A 2 -14.37 -1.79 -14.13
CA LYS A 2 -14.01 -0.61 -13.35
C LYS A 2 -14.70 -0.68 -11.98
N ILE A 3 -13.95 -0.55 -10.91
CA ILE A 3 -14.42 -0.56 -9.52
C ILE A 3 -14.13 0.80 -8.92
N VAL A 4 -15.10 1.38 -8.23
CA VAL A 4 -14.92 2.63 -7.46
C VAL A 4 -15.25 2.33 -6.01
N VAL A 5 -14.31 2.60 -5.12
CA VAL A 5 -14.47 2.41 -3.68
C VAL A 5 -14.15 3.70 -2.93
N SER A 6 -14.69 3.85 -1.73
CA SER A 6 -14.39 4.97 -0.85
C SER A 6 -14.30 4.51 0.59
N SER A 7 -13.37 5.08 1.37
CA SER A 7 -13.22 4.83 2.79
C SER A 7 -13.32 6.14 3.58
N PRO A 8 -14.06 6.21 4.71
CA PRO A 8 -14.13 7.40 5.55
C PRO A 8 -12.85 7.57 6.40
N GLY A 9 -12.54 8.82 6.76
CA GLY A 9 -11.54 9.13 7.76
C GLY A 9 -11.99 8.74 9.18
N LYS A 10 -11.06 8.81 10.13
CA LYS A 10 -11.33 8.58 11.57
C LYS A 10 -10.95 9.79 12.40
N THR A 11 -11.65 10.01 13.50
CA THR A 11 -11.24 10.92 14.57
C THR A 11 -11.44 10.28 15.93
N ILE A 12 -10.67 10.72 16.94
CA ILE A 12 -10.79 10.25 18.32
C ILE A 12 -11.69 11.24 19.07
N LEU A 13 -12.87 10.78 19.51
CA LEU A 13 -13.83 11.59 20.24
C LEU A 13 -13.45 11.74 21.71
N HIS A 14 -12.91 10.68 22.32
CA HIS A 14 -12.48 10.67 23.71
C HIS A 14 -11.35 9.67 23.94
N GLY A 15 -10.49 9.97 24.91
CA GLY A 15 -9.44 9.05 25.37
C GLY A 15 -8.13 9.13 24.59
N GLU A 16 -7.87 10.22 23.87
CA GLU A 16 -6.62 10.42 23.10
C GLU A 16 -5.37 10.24 23.98
N HIS A 17 -5.41 10.76 25.21
CA HIS A 17 -4.31 10.61 26.18
C HIS A 17 -4.49 9.38 27.09
N ALA A 18 -5.72 8.88 27.24
CA ALA A 18 -6.02 7.76 28.14
C ALA A 18 -5.64 6.40 27.53
N VAL A 19 -5.72 6.26 26.20
CA VAL A 19 -5.38 5.02 25.48
C VAL A 19 -3.91 4.62 25.64
N VAL A 20 -3.03 5.60 25.81
CA VAL A 20 -1.59 5.39 26.07
C VAL A 20 -1.37 4.60 27.36
N TYR A 21 -2.30 4.69 28.32
CA TYR A 21 -2.27 3.98 29.59
C TYR A 21 -3.19 2.75 29.62
N GLY A 22 -3.55 2.21 28.44
CA GLY A 22 -4.39 1.02 28.30
C GLY A 22 -5.86 1.25 28.66
N LYS A 23 -6.33 2.50 28.64
CA LYS A 23 -7.76 2.81 28.86
C LYS A 23 -8.52 2.88 27.55
N ALA A 24 -9.83 2.64 27.62
CA ALA A 24 -10.69 2.70 26.44
C ALA A 24 -10.70 4.11 25.82
N ALA A 25 -10.73 4.17 24.50
CA ALA A 25 -10.93 5.37 23.71
C ALA A 25 -12.06 5.15 22.71
N VAL A 26 -12.73 6.24 22.35
CA VAL A 26 -13.84 6.21 21.37
C VAL A 26 -13.35 6.88 20.10
N ALA A 27 -13.32 6.12 19.00
CA ALA A 27 -13.07 6.65 17.67
C ALA A 27 -14.37 6.66 16.86
N VAL A 28 -14.56 7.69 16.05
CA VAL A 28 -15.74 7.85 15.18
C VAL A 28 -15.29 8.09 13.73
N SER A 29 -16.12 7.66 12.78
CA SER A 29 -15.88 7.90 11.37
C SER A 29 -16.27 9.34 10.99
N LEU A 30 -15.46 9.95 10.13
CA LEU A 30 -15.74 11.26 9.55
C LEU A 30 -16.08 11.08 8.07
N SER A 31 -17.03 11.86 7.57
CA SER A 31 -17.40 11.84 6.14
C SER A 31 -16.36 12.52 5.22
N LEU A 32 -15.11 12.63 5.66
CA LEU A 32 -13.95 12.98 4.84
C LEU A 32 -13.44 11.68 4.20
N LYS A 33 -13.80 11.44 2.94
CA LYS A 33 -13.58 10.15 2.29
C LYS A 33 -12.36 10.18 1.37
N THR A 34 -11.55 9.13 1.45
CA THR A 34 -10.57 8.79 0.40
C THR A 34 -11.26 7.93 -0.64
N THR A 35 -11.08 8.24 -1.92
CA THR A 35 -11.67 7.49 -3.03
C THR A 35 -10.60 6.81 -3.88
N LEU A 36 -10.89 5.59 -4.33
CA LEU A 36 -10.01 4.83 -5.22
C LEU A 36 -10.83 4.38 -6.43
N THR A 37 -10.27 4.55 -7.62
CA THR A 37 -10.80 3.97 -8.85
C THR A 37 -9.81 2.92 -9.34
N LEU A 38 -10.26 1.67 -9.40
CA LEU A 38 -9.50 0.55 -9.93
C LEU A 38 -10.03 0.18 -11.32
N ALA A 39 -9.13 0.05 -12.29
CA ALA A 39 -9.44 -0.45 -13.62
C ALA A 39 -8.46 -1.58 -13.97
N SER A 40 -8.99 -2.62 -14.62
CA SER A 40 -8.16 -3.72 -15.10
C SER A 40 -7.28 -3.27 -16.28
N SER A 41 -6.05 -3.74 -16.28
CA SER A 41 -5.02 -3.55 -17.30
C SER A 41 -4.32 -4.91 -17.51
N GLU A 42 -3.86 -5.20 -18.73
CA GLU A 42 -3.35 -6.53 -19.07
C GLU A 42 -1.98 -6.81 -18.43
N ASN A 43 -1.00 -5.95 -18.68
CA ASN A 43 0.40 -6.18 -18.27
C ASN A 43 0.99 -5.06 -17.42
N LYS A 44 0.19 -4.10 -16.98
CA LYS A 44 0.70 -2.88 -16.32
C LYS A 44 -0.07 -2.56 -15.06
N VAL A 45 0.66 -2.16 -14.03
CA VAL A 45 0.11 -1.57 -12.81
C VAL A 45 0.45 -0.10 -12.81
N MET A 46 -0.57 0.75 -12.73
CA MET A 46 -0.40 2.20 -12.63
C MET A 46 -0.97 2.69 -11.29
N LEU A 47 -0.17 3.42 -10.53
CA LEU A 47 -0.61 4.13 -9.34
C LEU A 47 -0.61 5.63 -9.62
N ASN A 48 -1.76 6.27 -9.44
CA ASN A 48 -1.94 7.72 -9.59
C ASN A 48 -2.50 8.30 -8.29
N LEU A 49 -1.64 9.02 -7.55
CA LEU A 49 -1.95 9.72 -6.31
C LEU A 49 -2.20 11.20 -6.65
N LYS A 50 -3.42 11.49 -7.11
CA LYS A 50 -3.80 12.80 -7.66
C LYS A 50 -3.54 13.99 -6.71
N ASP A 51 -3.87 13.82 -5.43
CA ASP A 51 -3.73 14.88 -4.43
C ASP A 51 -2.25 15.22 -4.14
N LEU A 52 -1.34 14.30 -4.45
CA LEU A 52 0.10 14.49 -4.33
C LEU A 52 0.77 14.83 -5.67
N GLY A 53 0.04 14.78 -6.78
CA GLY A 53 0.59 14.96 -8.13
C GLY A 53 1.56 13.85 -8.56
N LEU A 54 1.47 12.66 -7.96
CA LEU A 54 2.39 11.55 -8.22
C LEU A 54 1.75 10.50 -9.11
N GLN A 55 2.47 10.07 -10.13
CA GLN A 55 2.04 8.99 -11.01
C GLN A 55 3.24 8.11 -11.39
N LYS A 56 3.07 6.81 -11.27
CA LYS A 56 4.06 5.81 -11.72
C LYS A 56 3.34 4.62 -12.33
N GLU A 57 3.98 4.02 -13.32
CA GLU A 57 3.51 2.82 -14.00
C GLU A 57 4.65 1.79 -14.01
N TRP A 58 4.30 0.54 -13.80
CA TRP A 58 5.22 -0.59 -13.81
C TRP A 58 4.67 -1.73 -14.67
N ASP A 59 5.57 -2.42 -15.36
CA ASP A 59 5.23 -3.64 -16.11
C ASP A 59 5.22 -4.84 -15.16
N ILE A 60 4.14 -5.63 -15.18
CA ILE A 60 3.96 -6.81 -14.33
C ILE A 60 4.95 -7.93 -14.70
N SER A 61 5.51 -7.89 -15.92
CA SER A 61 6.50 -8.87 -16.38
C SER A 61 7.73 -8.94 -15.48
N VAL A 62 8.08 -7.85 -14.77
CA VAL A 62 9.19 -7.86 -13.79
C VAL A 62 8.94 -8.81 -12.61
N LEU A 63 7.68 -9.04 -12.25
CA LEU A 63 7.31 -9.94 -11.15
C LEU A 63 7.37 -11.42 -11.55
N LYS A 64 7.27 -11.75 -12.85
CA LYS A 64 7.36 -13.15 -13.31
C LYS A 64 8.73 -13.77 -13.05
N ASN A 65 9.77 -12.94 -13.00
CA ASN A 65 11.15 -13.37 -12.83
C ASN A 65 11.58 -13.40 -11.37
N TYR A 66 10.74 -12.94 -10.44
CA TYR A 66 11.10 -12.81 -9.03
C TYR A 66 10.13 -13.58 -8.13
N SER A 67 10.65 -14.60 -7.47
CA SER A 67 9.93 -15.30 -6.41
C SER A 67 10.20 -14.60 -5.09
N PHE A 68 9.24 -13.82 -4.59
CA PHE A 68 9.36 -13.25 -3.25
C PHE A 68 9.36 -14.38 -2.22
N PRO A 69 10.17 -14.27 -1.16
CA PRO A 69 10.20 -15.26 -0.09
C PRO A 69 8.80 -15.46 0.52
N ASP A 70 8.54 -16.69 0.98
CA ASP A 70 7.33 -17.02 1.71
C ASP A 70 7.41 -16.42 3.11
N SER A 71 6.88 -15.21 3.25
CA SER A 71 6.49 -14.69 4.57
C SER A 71 5.21 -15.42 4.97
N ASP A 72 5.25 -16.10 6.11
CA ASP A 72 4.23 -17.02 6.62
C ASP A 72 2.94 -16.32 7.09
N GLY A 73 2.40 -15.40 6.27
CA GLY A 73 1.20 -14.66 6.64
C GLY A 73 1.44 -13.52 7.65
N ASP A 74 2.67 -13.33 8.12
CA ASP A 74 2.95 -12.36 9.17
C ASP A 74 3.50 -11.04 8.59
N ILE A 75 2.59 -10.07 8.40
CA ILE A 75 2.90 -8.69 7.96
C ILE A 75 3.63 -7.90 9.08
N THR A 76 3.76 -8.46 10.28
CA THR A 76 4.25 -7.73 11.46
C THR A 76 5.76 -7.51 11.48
N HIS A 77 6.53 -8.25 10.69
CA HIS A 77 7.97 -8.05 10.57
C HIS A 77 8.29 -7.35 9.25
N SER A 78 8.77 -6.10 9.33
CA SER A 78 9.40 -5.42 8.20
C SER A 78 10.51 -6.31 7.67
N ASN A 79 10.26 -6.93 6.53
CA ASN A 79 11.29 -7.70 5.84
C ASN A 79 12.06 -6.69 4.98
N ASP A 80 13.09 -6.08 5.58
CA ASP A 80 13.91 -5.04 4.93
C ASP A 80 14.46 -5.54 3.59
N GLU A 81 14.76 -6.84 3.47
CA GLU A 81 15.18 -7.48 2.22
C GLU A 81 14.11 -7.38 1.12
N ILE A 82 12.83 -7.57 1.45
CA ILE A 82 11.72 -7.43 0.49
C ILE A 82 11.58 -5.96 0.06
N ILE A 83 11.70 -5.03 1.01
CA ILE A 83 11.60 -3.60 0.73
C ILE A 83 12.72 -3.15 -0.21
N GLU A 84 13.96 -3.56 0.07
CA GLU A 84 15.12 -3.28 -0.78
C GLU A 84 14.93 -3.88 -2.17
N THR A 85 14.52 -5.15 -2.25
CA THR A 85 14.23 -5.82 -3.52
C THR A 85 13.14 -5.09 -4.32
N ILE A 86 12.01 -4.71 -3.71
CA ILE A 86 10.95 -3.97 -4.40
C ILE A 86 11.48 -2.63 -4.91
N THR A 87 12.31 -1.95 -4.11
CA THR A 87 12.90 -0.67 -4.48
C THR A 87 13.81 -0.80 -5.70
N GLU A 88 14.61 -1.85 -5.78
CA GLU A 88 15.48 -2.15 -6.91
C GLU A 88 14.71 -2.60 -8.15
N LEU A 89 13.82 -3.59 -8.01
CA LEU A 89 13.04 -4.18 -9.11
C LEU A 89 12.17 -3.16 -9.84
N PHE A 90 11.63 -2.19 -9.10
CA PHE A 90 10.75 -1.17 -9.65
C PHE A 90 11.45 0.18 -9.88
N CYS A 91 12.79 0.20 -9.80
CA CYS A 91 13.64 1.37 -10.01
C CYS A 91 13.18 2.62 -9.22
N LEU A 92 12.78 2.42 -7.96
CA LEU A 92 12.28 3.50 -7.10
C LEU A 92 13.39 4.40 -6.55
N ASN A 93 14.65 3.95 -6.63
CA ASN A 93 15.83 4.72 -6.24
C ASN A 93 15.98 6.06 -7.00
N GLU A 94 15.44 6.14 -8.22
CA GLU A 94 15.49 7.34 -9.07
C GLU A 94 14.53 8.46 -8.64
N LEU A 95 13.65 8.20 -7.66
CA LEU A 95 12.69 9.19 -7.19
C LEU A 95 13.37 10.28 -6.35
N LYS A 96 12.90 11.51 -6.51
CA LYS A 96 13.53 12.70 -5.91
C LYS A 96 13.23 12.85 -4.42
N SER A 97 12.08 12.35 -3.98
CA SER A 97 11.60 12.52 -2.60
C SER A 97 11.50 11.18 -1.89
N GLU A 98 12.05 11.10 -0.68
CA GLU A 98 11.94 9.92 0.19
C GLU A 98 10.49 9.58 0.52
N SER A 99 9.62 10.58 0.68
CA SER A 99 8.19 10.34 0.90
C SER A 99 7.51 9.69 -0.30
N GLU A 100 7.91 10.05 -1.52
CA GLU A 100 7.40 9.42 -2.75
C GLU A 100 7.84 7.96 -2.83
N LYS A 101 9.12 7.69 -2.54
CA LYS A 101 9.66 6.33 -2.46
C LYS A 101 8.86 5.49 -1.50
N LEU A 102 8.70 5.95 -0.26
CA LEU A 102 7.95 5.23 0.77
C LEU A 102 6.49 4.99 0.38
N ALA A 103 5.83 5.96 -0.26
CA ALA A 103 4.45 5.79 -0.72
C ALA A 103 4.31 4.67 -1.76
N PHE A 104 5.21 4.62 -2.75
CA PHE A 104 5.19 3.58 -3.76
C PHE A 104 5.63 2.22 -3.23
N VAL A 105 6.66 2.17 -2.38
CA VAL A 105 7.08 0.95 -1.70
C VAL A 105 5.94 0.37 -0.87
N ALA A 106 5.28 1.18 -0.04
CA ALA A 106 4.16 0.73 0.79
C ALA A 106 3.01 0.17 -0.06
N PHE A 107 2.68 0.85 -1.16
CA PHE A 107 1.67 0.36 -2.09
C PHE A 107 2.05 -0.97 -2.74
N LEU A 108 3.26 -1.08 -3.29
CA LEU A 108 3.73 -2.29 -3.98
C LEU A 108 3.87 -3.46 -3.02
N TYR A 109 4.39 -3.22 -1.82
CA TYR A 109 4.49 -4.23 -0.77
C TYR A 109 3.11 -4.81 -0.44
N LEU A 110 2.12 -3.95 -0.16
CA LEU A 110 0.76 -4.40 0.14
C LEU A 110 0.10 -5.09 -1.06
N TRP A 111 0.31 -4.56 -2.27
CA TRP A 111 -0.26 -5.13 -3.49
C TRP A 111 0.28 -6.53 -3.79
N ILE A 112 1.60 -6.74 -3.68
CA ILE A 112 2.24 -8.06 -3.85
C ILE A 112 1.73 -9.03 -2.79
N TYR A 113 1.67 -8.58 -1.54
CA TYR A 113 1.24 -9.42 -0.42
C TYR A 113 -0.22 -9.87 -0.56
N ILE A 114 -1.14 -8.94 -0.83
CA ILE A 114 -2.55 -9.27 -1.10
C ILE A 114 -2.65 -10.19 -2.32
N SER A 115 -1.93 -9.89 -3.40
CA SER A 115 -1.95 -10.73 -4.61
C SER A 115 -1.50 -12.16 -4.33
N LYS A 116 -0.49 -12.36 -3.48
CA LYS A 116 -0.07 -13.71 -3.03
C LYS A 116 -1.19 -14.44 -2.27
N CYS A 117 -1.83 -13.78 -1.30
CA CYS A 117 -2.91 -14.40 -0.51
C CYS A 117 -4.09 -14.86 -1.39
N TYR A 118 -4.35 -14.18 -2.50
CA TYR A 118 -5.46 -14.52 -3.41
C TYR A 118 -5.05 -15.38 -4.63
N ASN A 119 -3.76 -15.49 -4.96
CA ASN A 119 -3.26 -16.34 -6.07
C ASN A 119 -2.77 -17.73 -5.62
N ASN A 120 -2.66 -18.01 -4.32
CA ASN A 120 -2.33 -19.36 -3.80
C ASN A 120 -3.54 -20.32 -3.84
N GLY A 121 -4.28 -20.34 -4.97
CA GLY A 121 -5.35 -21.29 -5.28
C GLY A 121 -4.99 -22.13 -6.49
#